data_AF-A0A7S6RV85-F1
#
_entry.id   AF-A0A7S6RV85-F1
#
_cell.length_a   1.000
_cell.length_b   1.000
_cell.length_c   1.000
_cell.angle_alpha   90.00
_cell.angle_beta   90.00
_cell.angle_gamma   90.00
#
_symmetry.space_group_name_H-M   'P 1'
#
loop_
_entity.id
_entity.type
_entity.pdbx_description
1 polymer ?
#
loop_
_entity_poly.entity_id
_entity_poly.type
_entity_poly.pdbx_seq_one_letter_code
_entity_poly.pdbx_strand_id
1 'polypeptide(L)'
;MKVILTIQLALLLSMAGCTQLPRTGDAIAHGSAASAGAAPATELTADSLFDFLMGETALQRNMPDVAVESFIRLARETRNPRIAEHATDIALRTRHFGEAKEAIDLWVALEPDSMHARQAAVALFVANGQLDNVRPHVEQLLKLEPETVDKAFMQINKLLSHHPDREAVLKLVQQLAASYPDLPEAHFAVSQAAWSANEFKLAAKAMNQALELRPEWEMAAVHQGQILQKIDKDKALSFYDQYLDRFPRANDIRIAYIRMLMEEREFDRGREQFQKLEQVNPSNPDIALAIGLLSAELDDLGSAEKYFKRALQLGFEDTNTIHFNLGRIHEIAQHNAEAMDAYLRVTGGERYIAARVRYAFLLAKRDGIAAARRYLKTVQVENEQQRTQLLMSEAQLLRDSGEFRGAYDLLDAYLRKYPDQVELLYDRALMADKIGKLDVLERDLRKLIELRPDNAHAYNALGYSLAERGLQLPEALALIQKAIELSPDDPYIMDSLGWVYYRMGDLKKGVNYLKLAFDARSDPEIAAHYGELLWMNGAKEDAEKIWQSALEEHPENELLLDTVRRFMK
;
A
#
# COMPACT_ATOMS: atom_id res chain seq x y z
N MET A 1 4.27 -15.43 -4.65
CA MET A 1 3.06 -15.53 -5.50
C MET A 1 1.77 -15.29 -4.71
N LYS A 2 1.55 -15.97 -3.57
CA LYS A 2 0.36 -15.83 -2.70
C LYS A 2 0.01 -14.39 -2.28
N VAL A 3 1.01 -13.53 -2.03
CA VAL A 3 0.81 -12.16 -1.50
C VAL A 3 0.17 -11.19 -2.51
N ILE A 4 0.43 -11.35 -3.82
CA ILE A 4 -0.02 -10.38 -4.84
C ILE A 4 -1.53 -10.52 -5.09
N LEU A 5 -2.08 -11.74 -5.09
CA LEU A 5 -3.51 -11.96 -5.27
C LEU A 5 -4.32 -11.51 -4.05
N THR A 6 -3.78 -11.65 -2.83
CA THR A 6 -4.42 -11.17 -1.60
C THR A 6 -4.59 -9.64 -1.63
N ILE A 7 -3.57 -8.93 -2.14
CA ILE A 7 -3.62 -7.46 -2.29
C ILE A 7 -4.68 -7.05 -3.31
N GLN A 8 -4.78 -7.73 -4.45
CA GLN A 8 -5.80 -7.42 -5.47
C GLN A 8 -7.23 -7.70 -4.98
N LEU A 9 -7.44 -8.79 -4.23
CA LEU A 9 -8.74 -9.11 -3.64
C LEU A 9 -9.14 -8.11 -2.55
N ALA A 10 -8.18 -7.66 -1.73
CA ALA A 10 -8.40 -6.60 -0.74
C ALA A 10 -8.73 -5.25 -1.40
N LEU A 11 -8.08 -4.91 -2.52
CA LEU A 11 -8.37 -3.71 -3.32
C LEU A 11 -9.77 -3.75 -3.96
N LEU A 12 -10.19 -4.88 -4.53
CA LEU A 12 -11.54 -5.03 -5.11
C LEU A 12 -12.63 -4.92 -4.03
N LEU A 13 -12.40 -5.48 -2.83
CA LEU A 13 -13.28 -5.31 -1.66
C LEU A 13 -13.26 -3.88 -1.09
N SER A 14 -12.31 -3.03 -1.47
CA SER A 14 -12.30 -1.60 -1.12
C SER A 14 -13.07 -0.73 -2.13
N MET A 15 -13.24 -1.21 -3.37
CA MET A 15 -13.97 -0.50 -4.43
C MET A 15 -15.48 -0.79 -4.43
N ALA A 16 -15.91 -1.93 -3.88
CA ALA A 16 -17.33 -2.25 -3.72
C ALA A 16 -18.08 -1.41 -2.66
N GLY A 17 -17.38 -0.52 -1.94
CA GLY A 17 -17.93 0.36 -0.90
C GLY A 17 -18.02 1.85 -1.24
N CYS A 18 -17.76 2.24 -2.49
CA CYS A 18 -17.74 3.66 -2.88
C CYS A 18 -18.95 4.05 -3.72
N THR A 19 -20.13 4.13 -3.09
CA THR A 19 -21.21 4.95 -3.67
C THR A 19 -20.83 6.42 -3.57
N GLN A 20 -20.80 7.06 -4.73
CA GLN A 20 -20.42 8.45 -4.99
C GLN A 20 -21.15 9.43 -4.07
N LEU A 21 -20.39 10.16 -3.25
CA LEU A 21 -20.84 11.40 -2.63
C LEU A 21 -20.97 12.48 -3.71
N PRO A 22 -22.06 13.27 -3.74
CA PRO A 22 -22.18 14.38 -4.67
C PRO A 22 -21.03 15.37 -4.45
N ARG A 23 -20.33 15.72 -5.52
CA ARG A 23 -19.47 16.90 -5.56
C ARG A 23 -20.37 18.14 -5.47
N THR A 24 -20.58 18.67 -4.27
CA THR A 24 -21.04 20.05 -4.10
C THR A 24 -19.83 20.96 -4.10
N GLY A 25 -19.37 21.29 -5.30
CA GLY A 25 -18.70 22.55 -5.53
C GLY A 25 -19.80 23.58 -5.75
N ASP A 26 -20.23 24.24 -4.67
CA ASP A 26 -20.88 25.53 -4.76
C ASP A 26 -20.21 26.44 -3.75
N ALA A 27 -19.75 27.57 -4.28
CA ALA A 27 -19.11 28.63 -3.54
C ALA A 27 -19.96 29.00 -2.32
N ILE A 28 -19.30 29.19 -1.18
CA ILE A 28 -19.88 29.89 -0.03
C ILE A 28 -20.13 31.33 -0.51
N ALA A 29 -21.29 31.55 -1.12
CA ALA A 29 -21.88 32.86 -1.24
C ALA A 29 -22.16 33.32 0.20
N HIS A 30 -21.54 34.42 0.59
CA HIS A 30 -21.83 35.12 1.84
C HIS A 30 -23.31 35.56 1.84
N GLY A 31 -24.18 34.65 2.26
CA GLY A 31 -25.55 34.95 2.64
C GLY A 31 -25.53 35.62 4.01
N SER A 32 -25.36 36.93 4.01
CA SER A 32 -25.67 37.80 5.15
C SER A 32 -27.16 37.69 5.46
N ALA A 33 -27.53 36.68 6.24
CA ALA A 33 -28.82 36.62 6.92
C ALA A 33 -28.62 37.28 8.28
N ALA A 34 -28.77 38.61 8.30
CA ALA A 34 -28.80 39.41 9.51
C ALA A 34 -29.87 38.87 10.47
N SER A 35 -29.45 38.17 11.53
CA SER A 35 -30.26 38.08 12.74
C SER A 35 -30.21 39.46 13.41
N ALA A 36 -31.27 40.24 13.18
CA ALA A 36 -31.52 41.49 13.85
C ALA A 36 -31.96 41.22 15.31
N GLY A 37 -31.01 40.77 16.14
CA GLY A 37 -31.04 41.11 17.54
C GLY A 37 -30.58 42.56 17.65
N ALA A 38 -31.45 43.46 18.07
CA ALA A 38 -31.09 44.85 18.26
C ALA A 38 -29.99 44.94 19.32
N ALA A 39 -28.74 45.09 18.86
CA ALA A 39 -27.65 45.48 19.73
C ALA A 39 -28.04 46.80 20.41
N PRO A 40 -27.73 46.99 21.70
CA PRO A 40 -27.98 48.27 22.35
C PRO A 40 -27.32 49.37 21.51
N ALA A 41 -28.04 50.45 21.24
CA ALA A 41 -27.48 51.60 20.54
C ALA A 41 -26.42 52.23 21.46
N THR A 42 -25.19 51.76 21.35
CA THR A 42 -24.06 52.28 22.10
C THR A 42 -23.73 53.66 21.52
N GLU A 43 -23.75 54.70 22.35
CA GLU A 43 -23.33 56.03 21.93
C GLU A 43 -21.88 55.99 21.44
N LEU A 44 -21.62 56.48 20.22
CA LEU A 44 -20.27 56.66 19.71
C LEU A 44 -19.54 57.71 20.56
N THR A 45 -18.65 57.27 21.44
CA THR A 45 -17.72 58.14 22.15
C THR A 45 -16.50 58.43 21.28
N ALA A 46 -15.80 59.53 21.56
CA ALA A 46 -14.54 59.86 20.90
C ALA A 46 -13.51 58.72 21.04
N ASP A 47 -13.48 58.06 22.19
CA ASP A 47 -12.59 56.92 22.48
C ASP A 47 -12.96 55.69 21.63
N SER A 48 -14.26 55.37 21.52
CA SER A 48 -14.72 54.24 20.69
C SER A 48 -14.45 54.45 19.19
N LEU A 49 -14.57 55.70 18.70
CA LEU A 49 -14.24 56.05 17.32
C LEU A 49 -12.72 56.00 17.09
N PHE A 50 -11.93 56.45 18.07
CA PHE A 50 -10.48 56.38 18.02
C PHE A 50 -10.00 54.93 17.93
N ASP A 51 -10.49 54.04 18.80
CA ASP A 51 -10.09 52.62 18.78
C ASP A 51 -10.51 51.91 17.49
N PHE A 52 -11.71 52.21 16.95
CA PHE A 52 -12.15 51.68 15.66
C PHE A 52 -11.22 52.13 14.52
N LEU A 53 -10.95 53.44 14.41
CA LEU A 53 -10.08 53.98 13.36
C LEU A 53 -8.63 53.51 13.51
N MET A 54 -8.14 53.35 14.74
CA MET A 54 -6.83 52.78 15.02
C MET A 54 -6.75 51.33 14.53
N GLY A 55 -7.76 50.52 14.85
CA GLY A 55 -7.84 49.12 14.41
C GLY A 55 -7.84 48.98 12.88
N GLU A 56 -8.72 49.71 12.19
CA GLU A 56 -8.80 49.73 10.72
C GLU A 56 -7.50 50.21 10.06
N THR A 57 -6.91 51.29 10.58
CA THR A 57 -5.65 51.84 10.05
C THR A 57 -4.49 50.86 10.26
N ALA A 58 -4.47 50.17 11.40
CA ALA A 58 -3.46 49.16 11.70
C ALA A 58 -3.58 47.96 10.75
N LEU A 59 -4.79 47.48 10.45
CA LEU A 59 -5.01 46.44 9.43
C LEU A 59 -4.50 46.87 8.05
N GLN A 60 -4.83 48.08 7.61
CA GLN A 60 -4.36 48.63 6.34
C GLN A 60 -2.83 48.73 6.25
N ARG A 61 -2.17 48.95 7.40
CA ARG A 61 -0.70 49.01 7.52
C ARG A 61 -0.05 47.66 7.79
N ASN A 62 -0.81 46.56 7.76
CA ASN A 62 -0.33 45.21 8.08
C ASN A 62 0.29 45.12 9.47
N MET A 63 -0.34 45.77 10.45
CA MET A 63 0.02 45.77 11.88
C MET A 63 -1.07 45.03 12.69
N PRO A 64 -1.14 43.69 12.59
CA PRO A 64 -2.24 42.92 13.17
C PRO A 64 -2.28 42.97 14.69
N ASP A 65 -1.14 43.08 15.38
CA ASP A 65 -1.07 43.18 16.85
C ASP A 65 -1.90 44.39 17.35
N VAL A 66 -1.60 45.56 16.79
CA VAL A 66 -2.28 46.82 17.14
C VAL A 66 -3.77 46.75 16.77
N ALA A 67 -4.09 46.14 15.63
CA ALA A 67 -5.47 45.99 15.21
C ALA A 67 -6.29 45.13 16.18
N VAL A 68 -5.77 43.96 16.55
CA VAL A 68 -6.46 43.03 17.43
C VAL A 68 -6.65 43.64 18.82
N GLU A 69 -5.62 44.26 19.40
CA GLU A 69 -5.72 44.92 20.71
C GLU A 69 -6.77 46.05 20.70
N SER A 70 -6.78 46.88 19.65
CA SER A 70 -7.77 47.95 19.49
C SER A 70 -9.20 47.42 19.41
N PHE A 71 -9.44 46.35 18.62
CA PHE A 71 -10.78 45.78 18.50
C PHE A 71 -11.22 45.01 19.75
N ILE A 72 -10.31 44.37 20.50
CA ILE A 72 -10.64 43.75 21.80
C ILE A 72 -11.05 44.81 22.82
N ARG A 73 -10.29 45.93 22.90
CA ARG A 73 -10.64 47.06 23.78
C ARG A 73 -11.99 47.64 23.42
N LEU A 74 -12.20 47.91 22.14
CA LEU A 74 -13.47 48.43 21.63
C LEU A 74 -14.64 47.47 21.95
N ALA A 75 -14.45 46.16 21.77
CA ALA A 75 -15.47 45.17 22.11
C ALA A 75 -15.79 45.16 23.61
N ARG A 76 -14.79 45.34 24.48
CA ARG A 76 -14.96 45.39 25.94
C ARG A 76 -15.74 46.62 26.39
N GLU A 77 -15.40 47.79 25.85
CA GLU A 77 -16.04 49.06 26.18
C GLU A 77 -17.48 49.13 25.68
N THR A 78 -17.67 48.75 24.41
CA THR A 78 -19.00 48.83 23.78
C THR A 78 -19.92 47.67 24.14
N ARG A 79 -19.35 46.57 24.66
CA ARG A 79 -20.03 45.29 24.88
C ARG A 79 -20.78 44.80 23.63
N ASN A 80 -20.25 45.09 22.43
CA ASN A 80 -20.86 44.72 21.16
C ASN A 80 -20.31 43.38 20.65
N PRO A 81 -21.13 42.33 20.54
CA PRO A 81 -20.66 41.00 20.14
C PRO A 81 -20.11 40.94 18.72
N ARG A 82 -20.60 41.79 17.79
CA ARG A 82 -20.06 41.85 16.42
C ARG A 82 -18.61 42.34 16.37
N ILE A 83 -18.23 43.21 17.31
CA ILE A 83 -16.86 43.69 17.42
C ILE A 83 -15.97 42.60 18.03
N ALA A 84 -16.49 41.84 19.00
CA ALA A 84 -15.79 40.67 19.55
C ALA A 84 -15.59 39.55 18.50
N GLU A 85 -16.60 39.29 17.67
CA GLU A 85 -16.50 38.41 16.49
C GLU A 85 -15.42 38.90 15.51
N HIS A 86 -15.43 40.19 15.17
CA HIS A 86 -14.45 40.76 14.26
C HIS A 86 -13.02 40.67 14.81
N ALA A 87 -12.82 41.00 16.10
CA ALA A 87 -11.54 40.83 16.79
C ALA A 87 -11.06 39.37 16.76
N THR A 88 -11.98 38.41 17.00
CA THR A 88 -11.70 36.97 16.93
C THR A 88 -11.22 36.55 15.54
N ASP A 89 -11.93 36.98 14.50
CA ASP A 89 -11.60 36.64 13.11
C ASP A 89 -10.22 37.15 12.70
N ILE A 90 -9.89 38.40 13.03
CA ILE A 90 -8.56 38.98 12.77
C ILE A 90 -7.49 38.18 13.50
N ALA A 91 -7.68 37.93 14.81
CA ALA A 91 -6.71 37.25 15.64
C ALA A 91 -6.42 35.83 15.16
N LEU A 92 -7.47 35.08 14.75
CA LEU A 92 -7.32 33.73 14.22
C LEU A 92 -6.57 33.69 12.88
N ARG A 93 -6.92 34.58 11.92
CA ARG A 93 -6.24 34.61 10.60
C ARG A 93 -4.77 35.00 10.70
N THR A 94 -4.45 35.84 11.68
CA THR A 94 -3.10 36.37 11.91
C THR A 94 -2.30 35.52 12.90
N ARG A 95 -2.88 34.43 13.43
CA ARG A 95 -2.28 33.46 14.36
C ARG A 95 -1.89 34.03 15.74
N HIS A 96 -2.59 35.07 16.18
CA HIS A 96 -2.47 35.66 17.51
C HIS A 96 -3.39 34.91 18.48
N PHE A 97 -2.96 33.70 18.89
CA PHE A 97 -3.83 32.76 19.61
C PHE A 97 -4.20 33.19 21.03
N GLY A 98 -3.35 34.00 21.69
CA GLY A 98 -3.64 34.52 23.03
C GLY A 98 -4.79 35.53 22.99
N GLU A 99 -4.70 36.47 22.06
CA GLU A 99 -5.67 37.51 21.80
C GLU A 99 -6.95 36.95 21.19
N ALA A 100 -6.84 35.93 20.33
CA ALA A 100 -8.00 35.18 19.83
C ALA A 100 -8.79 34.56 20.98
N LYS A 101 -8.10 33.99 21.99
CA LYS A 101 -8.76 33.45 23.17
C LYS A 101 -9.51 34.54 23.93
N GLU A 102 -8.88 35.69 24.16
CA GLU A 102 -9.49 36.82 24.87
C GLU A 102 -10.73 37.36 24.13
N ALA A 103 -10.64 37.51 22.81
CA ALA A 103 -11.76 37.93 21.96
C ALA A 103 -12.91 36.92 21.99
N ILE A 104 -12.60 35.61 21.92
CA ILE A 104 -13.59 34.53 22.02
C ILE A 104 -14.25 34.48 23.39
N ASP A 105 -13.49 34.59 24.48
CA ASP A 105 -14.03 34.59 25.84
C ASP A 105 -15.02 35.76 26.01
N LEU A 106 -14.68 36.94 25.49
CA LEU A 106 -15.56 38.09 25.47
C LEU A 106 -16.80 37.85 24.61
N TRP A 107 -16.64 37.30 23.39
CA TRP A 107 -17.76 37.01 22.51
C TRP A 107 -18.74 36.01 23.14
N VAL A 108 -18.24 34.92 23.72
CA VAL A 108 -19.05 33.91 24.43
C VAL A 108 -19.72 34.51 25.67
N ALA A 109 -19.08 35.43 26.38
CA ALA A 109 -19.69 36.12 27.52
C ALA A 109 -20.81 37.10 27.11
N LEU A 110 -20.72 37.69 25.91
CA LEU A 110 -21.74 38.59 25.37
C LEU A 110 -22.91 37.83 24.71
N GLU A 111 -22.63 36.73 24.03
CA GLU A 111 -23.62 35.86 23.39
C GLU A 111 -23.42 34.38 23.79
N PRO A 112 -23.88 33.98 25.00
CA PRO A 112 -23.70 32.61 25.48
C PRO A 112 -24.31 31.54 24.59
N ASP A 113 -25.35 31.85 23.82
CA ASP A 113 -26.02 30.89 22.94
C ASP A 113 -25.61 31.03 21.47
N SER A 114 -24.55 31.80 21.17
CA SER A 114 -24.02 31.92 19.81
C SER A 114 -23.27 30.66 19.38
N MET A 115 -23.81 29.98 18.37
CA MET A 115 -23.19 28.81 17.74
C MET A 115 -21.83 29.15 17.14
N HIS A 116 -21.71 30.28 16.45
CA HIS A 116 -20.48 30.73 15.81
C HIS A 116 -19.37 31.00 16.82
N ALA A 117 -19.70 31.69 17.94
CA ALA A 117 -18.75 31.95 19.01
C ALA A 117 -18.18 30.65 19.60
N ARG A 118 -19.06 29.66 19.81
CA ARG A 118 -18.66 28.36 20.39
C ARG A 118 -17.90 27.49 19.40
N GLN A 119 -18.23 27.52 18.11
CA GLN A 119 -17.47 26.84 17.07
C GLN A 119 -16.06 27.44 16.93
N ALA A 120 -15.93 28.77 16.97
CA ALA A 120 -14.64 29.45 16.98
C ALA A 120 -13.79 29.07 18.20
N ALA A 121 -14.40 28.99 19.38
CA ALA A 121 -13.75 28.51 20.60
C ALA A 121 -13.24 27.07 20.47
N VAL A 122 -14.08 26.15 19.99
CA VAL A 122 -13.69 24.75 19.75
C VAL A 122 -12.53 24.66 18.75
N ALA A 123 -12.61 25.37 17.63
CA ALA A 123 -11.56 25.37 16.61
C ALA A 123 -10.22 25.86 17.17
N LEU A 124 -10.23 26.97 17.94
CA LEU A 124 -9.03 27.51 18.58
C LEU A 124 -8.43 26.52 19.58
N PHE A 125 -9.24 25.99 20.50
CA PHE A 125 -8.73 25.12 21.56
C PHE A 125 -8.28 23.75 21.05
N VAL A 126 -8.93 23.21 20.01
CA VAL A 126 -8.47 21.99 19.33
C VAL A 126 -7.14 22.23 18.62
N ALA A 127 -7.00 23.35 17.89
CA ALA A 127 -5.75 23.69 17.21
C ALA A 127 -4.57 23.87 18.18
N ASN A 128 -4.84 24.36 19.39
CA ASN A 128 -3.83 24.59 20.43
C ASN A 128 -3.64 23.40 21.40
N GLY A 129 -4.34 22.28 21.18
CA GLY A 129 -4.24 21.09 22.06
C GLY A 129 -4.80 21.28 23.48
N GLN A 130 -5.67 22.26 23.69
CA GLN A 130 -6.22 22.61 25.00
C GLN A 130 -7.57 21.93 25.25
N LEU A 131 -7.57 20.59 25.35
CA LEU A 131 -8.80 19.79 25.45
C LEU A 131 -9.71 20.14 26.64
N ASP A 132 -9.14 20.55 27.78
CA ASP A 132 -9.91 20.96 28.96
C ASP A 132 -10.84 22.15 28.66
N ASN A 133 -10.40 23.05 27.77
CA ASN A 133 -11.19 24.21 27.34
C ASN A 133 -12.20 23.85 26.24
N VAL A 134 -11.99 22.77 25.49
CA VAL A 134 -12.91 22.34 24.41
C VAL A 134 -14.27 21.90 24.97
N ARG A 135 -14.25 21.14 26.08
CA ARG A 135 -15.43 20.49 26.66
C ARG A 135 -16.64 21.42 26.87
N PRO A 136 -16.55 22.53 27.62
CA PRO A 136 -17.73 23.36 27.90
C PRO A 136 -18.35 23.98 26.64
N HIS A 137 -17.56 24.21 25.59
CA HIS A 137 -18.08 24.72 24.33
C HIS A 137 -18.83 23.63 23.55
N VAL A 138 -18.26 22.42 23.46
CA VAL A 138 -18.95 21.29 22.83
C VAL A 138 -20.23 20.91 23.58
N GLU A 139 -20.20 20.85 24.91
CA GLU A 139 -21.39 20.55 25.71
C GLU A 139 -22.55 21.52 25.44
N GLN A 140 -22.28 22.82 25.30
CA GLN A 140 -23.34 23.76 24.95
C GLN A 140 -23.76 23.62 23.49
N LEU A 141 -22.83 23.42 22.53
CA LEU A 141 -23.20 23.23 21.13
C LEU A 141 -24.19 22.06 20.98
N LEU A 142 -23.96 20.95 21.68
CA LEU A 142 -24.87 19.80 21.71
C LEU A 142 -26.24 20.15 22.35
N LYS A 143 -26.27 21.03 23.35
CA LYS A 143 -27.53 21.49 23.97
C LYS A 143 -28.32 22.45 23.07
N LEU A 144 -27.64 23.27 22.28
CA LEU A 144 -28.26 24.24 21.37
C LEU A 144 -28.83 23.56 20.12
N GLU A 145 -28.24 22.45 19.67
CA GLU A 145 -28.72 21.67 18.53
C GLU A 145 -29.07 20.22 18.91
N PRO A 146 -30.15 19.99 19.68
CA PRO A 146 -30.53 18.63 20.12
C PRO A 146 -30.83 17.70 18.93
N GLU A 147 -31.28 18.24 17.80
CA GLU A 147 -31.65 17.48 16.59
C GLU A 147 -30.44 17.00 15.75
N THR A 148 -29.22 17.47 16.04
CA THR A 148 -27.99 17.12 15.29
C THR A 148 -26.92 16.47 16.16
N VAL A 149 -27.24 16.14 17.42
CA VAL A 149 -26.33 15.53 18.39
C VAL A 149 -25.74 14.23 17.85
N ASP A 150 -26.55 13.43 17.15
CA ASP A 150 -26.12 12.21 16.45
C ASP A 150 -24.97 12.49 15.47
N LYS A 151 -25.14 13.47 14.58
CA LYS A 151 -24.14 13.88 13.59
C LYS A 151 -22.90 14.46 14.25
N ALA A 152 -23.05 15.20 15.35
CA ALA A 152 -21.93 15.76 16.08
C ALA A 152 -21.02 14.66 16.66
N PHE A 153 -21.60 13.61 17.26
CA PHE A 153 -20.81 12.45 17.73
C PHE A 153 -20.17 11.68 16.58
N MET A 154 -20.81 11.59 15.42
CA MET A 154 -20.20 10.98 14.23
C MET A 154 -18.97 11.74 13.71
N GLN A 155 -18.81 13.02 14.05
CA GLN A 155 -17.72 13.86 13.55
C GLN A 155 -16.62 14.16 14.60
N ILE A 156 -16.90 13.97 15.89
CA ILE A 156 -16.01 14.44 16.97
C ILE A 156 -14.60 13.85 16.90
N ASN A 157 -14.46 12.56 16.60
CA ASN A 157 -13.15 11.92 16.50
C ASN A 157 -12.35 12.39 15.29
N LYS A 158 -13.02 12.77 14.20
CA LYS A 158 -12.36 13.38 13.03
C LYS A 158 -11.80 14.76 13.38
N LEU A 159 -12.54 15.55 14.16
CA LEU A 159 -12.08 16.86 14.63
C LEU A 159 -10.84 16.72 15.53
N LEU A 160 -10.81 15.70 16.39
CA LEU A 160 -9.73 15.47 17.36
C LEU A 160 -8.62 14.54 16.83
N SER A 161 -8.66 14.15 15.55
CA SER A 161 -7.79 13.09 15.01
C SER A 161 -6.31 13.46 14.97
N HIS A 162 -5.97 14.74 15.02
CA HIS A 162 -4.58 15.23 15.00
C HIS A 162 -4.02 15.51 16.40
N HIS A 163 -4.82 15.35 17.44
CA HIS A 163 -4.35 15.56 18.80
C HIS A 163 -3.32 14.47 19.20
N PRO A 164 -2.16 14.83 19.76
CA PRO A 164 -1.10 13.87 20.08
C PRO A 164 -1.48 12.96 21.25
N ASP A 165 -2.18 13.50 22.25
CA ASP A 165 -2.64 12.74 23.41
C ASP A 165 -3.98 12.07 23.11
N ARG A 166 -3.93 10.76 22.84
CA ARG A 166 -5.10 9.94 22.51
C ARG A 166 -5.93 9.57 23.75
N GLU A 167 -5.29 9.44 24.92
CA GLU A 167 -5.96 9.13 26.17
C GLU A 167 -6.81 10.31 26.64
N ALA A 168 -6.29 11.54 26.52
CA ALA A 168 -7.04 12.75 26.82
C ALA A 168 -8.25 12.93 25.89
N VAL A 169 -8.11 12.63 24.59
CA VAL A 169 -9.23 12.62 23.64
C VAL A 169 -10.29 11.60 24.04
N LEU A 170 -9.89 10.38 24.36
CA LEU A 170 -10.81 9.35 24.86
C LEU A 170 -11.58 9.83 26.09
N LYS A 171 -10.88 10.39 27.08
CA LYS A 171 -11.50 10.90 28.31
C LYS A 171 -12.50 12.02 28.01
N LEU A 172 -12.18 12.94 27.10
CA LEU A 172 -13.09 14.01 26.66
C LEU A 172 -14.35 13.42 26.01
N VAL A 173 -14.20 12.52 25.05
CA VAL A 173 -15.34 11.91 24.34
C VAL A 173 -16.22 11.11 25.30
N GLN A 174 -15.65 10.39 26.27
CA GLN A 174 -16.43 9.71 27.32
C GLN A 174 -17.24 10.66 28.18
N GLN A 175 -16.65 11.80 28.57
CA GLN A 175 -17.34 12.81 29.37
C GLN A 175 -18.50 13.45 28.61
N LEU A 176 -18.32 13.73 27.32
CA LEU A 176 -19.38 14.26 26.45
C LEU A 176 -20.50 13.23 26.25
N ALA A 177 -20.14 11.96 26.00
CA ALA A 177 -21.08 10.87 25.80
C ALA A 177 -21.89 10.50 27.06
N ALA A 178 -21.38 10.79 28.26
CA ALA A 178 -22.03 10.44 29.52
C ALA A 178 -23.45 11.02 29.69
N SER A 179 -23.75 12.15 29.02
CA SER A 179 -25.09 12.76 29.04
C SER A 179 -26.06 12.15 28.02
N TYR A 180 -25.59 11.23 27.17
CA TYR A 180 -26.36 10.62 26.08
C TYR A 180 -26.27 9.08 26.09
N PRO A 181 -26.64 8.42 27.21
CA PRO A 181 -26.48 6.96 27.37
C PRO A 181 -27.31 6.13 26.39
N ASP A 182 -28.42 6.67 25.88
CA ASP A 182 -29.33 5.98 24.96
C ASP A 182 -29.07 6.31 23.48
N LEU A 183 -27.99 7.07 23.19
CA LEU A 183 -27.61 7.45 21.83
C LEU A 183 -26.53 6.49 21.27
N PRO A 184 -26.82 5.68 20.22
CA PRO A 184 -25.84 4.78 19.62
C PRO A 184 -24.56 5.49 19.16
N GLU A 185 -24.69 6.66 18.55
CA GLU A 185 -23.59 7.47 18.01
C GLU A 185 -22.61 7.92 19.10
N ALA A 186 -23.09 8.17 20.33
CA ALA A 186 -22.23 8.53 21.45
C ALA A 186 -21.32 7.35 21.84
N HIS A 187 -21.88 6.15 21.93
CA HIS A 187 -21.10 4.93 22.21
C HIS A 187 -20.15 4.57 21.06
N PHE A 188 -20.59 4.75 19.81
CA PHE A 188 -19.74 4.59 18.63
C PHE A 188 -18.53 5.54 18.66
N ALA A 189 -18.76 6.81 19.01
CA ALA A 189 -17.69 7.81 19.15
C ALA A 189 -16.71 7.43 20.28
N VAL A 190 -17.21 6.99 21.44
CA VAL A 190 -16.35 6.49 22.54
C VAL A 190 -15.51 5.30 22.08
N SER A 191 -16.10 4.36 21.34
CA SER A 191 -15.37 3.21 20.81
C SER A 191 -14.24 3.62 19.86
N GLN A 192 -14.48 4.54 18.95
CA GLN A 192 -13.46 5.02 18.01
C GLN A 192 -12.32 5.77 18.75
N ALA A 193 -12.65 6.57 19.76
CA ALA A 193 -11.65 7.23 20.58
C ALA A 193 -10.80 6.20 21.35
N ALA A 194 -11.43 5.16 21.90
CA ALA A 194 -10.76 4.08 22.62
C ALA A 194 -9.86 3.27 21.70
N TRP A 195 -10.31 2.97 20.48
CA TRP A 195 -9.48 2.33 19.45
C TRP A 195 -8.24 3.17 19.13
N SER A 196 -8.39 4.49 18.96
CA SER A 196 -7.25 5.39 18.70
C SER A 196 -6.28 5.47 19.88
N ALA A 197 -6.73 5.18 21.10
CA ALA A 197 -5.91 5.10 22.31
C ALA A 197 -5.35 3.68 22.55
N ASN A 198 -5.55 2.73 21.63
CA ASN A 198 -5.21 1.30 21.77
C ASN A 198 -5.91 0.57 22.93
N GLU A 199 -7.00 1.15 23.46
CA GLU A 199 -7.84 0.56 24.50
C GLU A 199 -8.88 -0.38 23.91
N PHE A 200 -8.43 -1.45 23.25
CA PHE A 200 -9.29 -2.32 22.41
C PHE A 200 -10.45 -2.95 23.19
N LYS A 201 -10.23 -3.36 24.45
CA LYS A 201 -11.30 -3.96 25.27
C LYS A 201 -12.41 -2.95 25.58
N LEU A 202 -12.04 -1.69 25.84
CA LEU A 202 -12.99 -0.62 26.07
C LEU A 202 -13.73 -0.27 24.77
N ALA A 203 -13.00 -0.20 23.65
CA ALA A 203 -13.57 0.02 22.33
C ALA A 203 -14.64 -1.04 22.03
N ALA A 204 -14.31 -2.32 22.22
CA ALA A 204 -15.24 -3.43 21.98
C ALA A 204 -16.49 -3.35 22.84
N LYS A 205 -16.35 -2.92 24.11
CA LYS A 205 -17.48 -2.74 25.02
C LYS A 205 -18.39 -1.61 24.57
N ALA A 206 -17.82 -0.44 24.27
CA ALA A 206 -18.59 0.73 23.83
C ALA A 206 -19.30 0.46 22.49
N MET A 207 -18.63 -0.17 21.52
CA MET A 207 -19.25 -0.52 20.25
C MET A 207 -20.36 -1.56 20.42
N ASN A 208 -20.22 -2.52 21.33
CA ASN A 208 -21.31 -3.45 21.66
C ASN A 208 -22.52 -2.71 22.24
N GLN A 209 -22.33 -1.69 23.09
CA GLN A 209 -23.43 -0.85 23.58
C GLN A 209 -24.13 -0.09 22.43
N ALA A 210 -23.36 0.42 21.45
CA ALA A 210 -23.94 1.03 20.26
C ALA A 210 -24.82 0.04 19.47
N LEU A 211 -24.38 -1.22 19.33
CA LEU A 211 -25.12 -2.29 18.66
C LEU A 211 -26.30 -2.83 19.48
N GLU A 212 -26.27 -2.75 20.81
CA GLU A 212 -27.44 -3.07 21.63
C GLU A 212 -28.58 -2.07 21.41
N LEU A 213 -28.24 -0.79 21.22
CA LEU A 213 -29.20 0.28 20.94
C LEU A 213 -29.66 0.30 19.48
N ARG A 214 -28.77 -0.03 18.52
CA ARG A 214 -29.09 -0.13 17.08
C ARG A 214 -28.49 -1.41 16.47
N PRO A 215 -29.17 -2.57 16.61
CA PRO A 215 -28.63 -3.88 16.22
C PRO A 215 -28.31 -4.06 14.73
N GLU A 216 -29.01 -3.36 13.85
CA GLU A 216 -28.87 -3.45 12.39
C GLU A 216 -27.79 -2.51 11.82
N TRP A 217 -27.05 -1.80 12.68
CA TRP A 217 -26.08 -0.79 12.23
C TRP A 217 -24.79 -1.45 11.69
N GLU A 218 -24.80 -1.82 10.41
CA GLU A 218 -23.68 -2.54 9.77
C GLU A 218 -22.34 -1.83 9.94
N MET A 219 -22.29 -0.50 9.83
CA MET A 219 -21.06 0.27 10.06
C MET A 219 -20.48 0.03 11.46
N ALA A 220 -21.30 0.06 12.52
CA ALA A 220 -20.85 -0.21 13.88
C ALA A 220 -20.40 -1.67 14.04
N ALA A 221 -21.12 -2.61 13.43
CA ALA A 221 -20.77 -4.02 13.48
C ALA A 221 -19.46 -4.32 12.74
N VAL A 222 -19.15 -3.64 11.64
CA VAL A 222 -17.87 -3.80 10.92
C VAL A 222 -16.71 -3.35 11.82
N HIS A 223 -16.87 -2.20 12.49
CA HIS A 223 -15.87 -1.73 13.45
C HIS A 223 -15.73 -2.71 14.63
N GLN A 224 -16.84 -3.25 15.15
CA GLN A 224 -16.78 -4.25 16.22
C GLN A 224 -15.98 -5.48 15.83
N GLY A 225 -16.23 -6.03 14.63
CA GLY A 225 -15.48 -7.18 14.12
C GLY A 225 -13.98 -6.88 14.00
N GLN A 226 -13.59 -5.71 13.50
CA GLN A 226 -12.19 -5.26 13.43
C GLN A 226 -11.55 -5.08 14.81
N ILE A 227 -12.30 -4.53 15.77
CA ILE A 227 -11.85 -4.38 17.16
C ILE A 227 -11.59 -5.75 17.78
N LEU A 228 -12.54 -6.68 17.63
CA LEU A 228 -12.41 -8.04 18.14
C LEU A 228 -11.23 -8.76 17.48
N GLN A 229 -10.97 -8.56 16.18
CA GLN A 229 -9.84 -9.19 15.48
C GLN A 229 -8.49 -8.82 16.12
N LYS A 230 -8.34 -7.57 16.60
CA LYS A 230 -7.14 -7.13 17.32
C LYS A 230 -7.01 -7.72 18.73
N ILE A 231 -8.13 -8.05 19.37
CA ILE A 231 -8.14 -8.62 20.72
C ILE A 231 -7.89 -10.13 20.66
N ASP A 232 -8.70 -10.81 19.85
CA ASP A 232 -8.80 -12.26 19.78
C ASP A 232 -9.57 -12.65 18.50
N LYS A 233 -8.87 -13.34 17.60
CA LYS A 233 -9.40 -13.80 16.32
C LYS A 233 -10.67 -14.61 16.48
N ASP A 234 -10.74 -15.51 17.46
CA ASP A 234 -11.87 -16.43 17.61
C ASP A 234 -13.14 -15.69 18.06
N LYS A 235 -12.98 -14.60 18.81
CA LYS A 235 -14.08 -13.71 19.16
C LYS A 235 -14.62 -12.97 17.95
N ALA A 236 -13.75 -12.50 17.06
CA ALA A 236 -14.17 -11.85 15.82
C ALA A 236 -14.91 -12.82 14.89
N LEU A 237 -14.39 -14.04 14.70
CA LEU A 237 -15.07 -15.08 13.93
C LEU A 237 -16.47 -15.37 14.49
N SER A 238 -16.55 -15.61 15.80
CA SER A 238 -17.83 -15.88 16.48
C SER A 238 -18.81 -14.71 16.35
N PHE A 239 -18.32 -13.48 16.44
CA PHE A 239 -19.14 -12.28 16.27
C PHE A 239 -19.71 -12.18 14.84
N TYR A 240 -18.87 -12.37 13.81
CA TYR A 240 -19.32 -12.33 12.42
C TYR A 240 -20.36 -13.41 12.12
N ASP A 241 -20.13 -14.65 12.59
CA ASP A 241 -21.08 -15.75 12.42
C ASP A 241 -22.43 -15.42 13.07
N GLN A 242 -22.43 -15.00 14.35
CA GLN A 242 -23.65 -14.65 15.08
C GLN A 242 -24.40 -13.45 14.47
N TYR A 243 -23.66 -12.43 14.02
CA TYR A 243 -24.27 -11.25 13.41
C TYR A 243 -24.93 -11.62 12.08
N LEU A 244 -24.27 -12.43 11.24
CA LEU A 244 -24.82 -12.86 9.95
C LEU A 244 -25.95 -13.90 10.08
N ASP A 245 -26.00 -14.66 11.18
CA ASP A 245 -27.16 -15.50 11.49
C ASP A 245 -28.41 -14.66 11.80
N ARG A 246 -28.22 -13.55 12.54
CA ARG A 246 -29.31 -12.62 12.88
C ARG A 246 -29.68 -11.68 11.72
N PHE A 247 -28.70 -11.24 10.94
CA PHE A 247 -28.85 -10.31 9.83
C PHE A 247 -28.25 -10.89 8.53
N PRO A 248 -28.88 -11.89 7.89
CA PRO A 248 -28.31 -12.57 6.72
C PRO A 248 -28.09 -11.68 5.48
N ARG A 249 -28.72 -10.50 5.44
CA ARG A 249 -28.59 -9.53 4.35
C ARG A 249 -27.60 -8.40 4.63
N ALA A 250 -26.85 -8.48 5.75
CA ALA A 250 -25.82 -7.50 6.08
C ALA A 250 -24.58 -7.70 5.19
N ASN A 251 -24.58 -7.05 4.04
CA ASN A 251 -23.57 -7.25 3.00
C ASN A 251 -22.23 -6.64 3.40
N ASP A 252 -22.20 -5.50 4.09
CA ASP A 252 -20.96 -4.85 4.51
C ASP A 252 -20.23 -5.71 5.54
N ILE A 253 -21.00 -6.34 6.44
CA ILE A 253 -20.48 -7.31 7.40
C ILE A 253 -19.94 -8.55 6.70
N ARG A 254 -20.67 -9.07 5.71
CA ARG A 254 -20.22 -10.23 4.95
C ARG A 254 -18.90 -9.95 4.22
N ILE A 255 -18.75 -8.75 3.65
CA ILE A 255 -17.50 -8.28 3.01
C ILE A 255 -16.37 -8.17 4.04
N ALA A 256 -16.62 -7.55 5.20
CA ALA A 256 -15.63 -7.44 6.27
C ALA A 256 -15.17 -8.82 6.77
N TYR A 257 -16.13 -9.74 6.92
CA TYR A 257 -15.87 -11.11 7.33
C TYR A 257 -15.05 -11.88 6.29
N ILE A 258 -15.41 -11.76 5.00
CA ILE A 258 -14.62 -12.32 3.89
C ILE A 258 -13.18 -11.79 3.96
N ARG A 259 -12.98 -10.48 4.10
CA ARG A 259 -11.64 -9.88 4.17
C ARG A 259 -10.82 -10.50 5.30
N MET A 260 -11.40 -10.62 6.49
CA MET A 260 -10.74 -11.28 7.62
C MET A 260 -10.38 -12.73 7.28
N LEU A 261 -11.30 -13.51 6.71
CA LEU A 261 -11.03 -14.90 6.34
C LEU A 261 -9.89 -15.01 5.32
N MET A 262 -9.76 -14.06 4.39
CA MET A 262 -8.66 -14.03 3.42
C MET A 262 -7.31 -13.71 4.07
N GLU A 263 -7.26 -12.75 5.00
CA GLU A 263 -6.06 -12.43 5.77
C GLU A 263 -5.59 -13.65 6.58
N GLU A 264 -6.54 -14.37 7.17
CA GLU A 264 -6.33 -15.56 7.98
C GLU A 264 -6.11 -16.84 7.16
N ARG A 265 -6.14 -16.75 5.81
CA ARG A 265 -5.98 -17.86 4.88
C ARG A 265 -7.05 -18.96 5.02
N GLU A 266 -8.20 -18.61 5.57
CA GLU A 266 -9.40 -19.45 5.70
C GLU A 266 -10.21 -19.40 4.39
N PHE A 267 -9.58 -19.81 3.28
CA PHE A 267 -10.10 -19.58 1.94
C PHE A 267 -11.42 -20.32 1.66
N ASP A 268 -11.60 -21.51 2.22
CA ASP A 268 -12.85 -22.28 2.07
C ASP A 268 -14.04 -21.58 2.71
N ARG A 269 -13.89 -21.12 3.96
CA ARG A 269 -14.92 -20.31 4.63
C ARG A 269 -15.18 -19.02 3.87
N GLY A 270 -14.13 -18.37 3.38
CA GLY A 270 -14.27 -17.15 2.57
C GLY A 270 -15.07 -17.40 1.29
N ARG A 271 -14.83 -18.52 0.61
CA ARG A 271 -15.58 -18.95 -0.58
C ARG A 271 -17.07 -19.14 -0.26
N GLU A 272 -17.41 -19.78 0.87
CA GLU A 272 -18.82 -19.92 1.30
C GLU A 272 -19.48 -18.55 1.52
N GLN A 273 -18.78 -17.61 2.14
CA GLN A 273 -19.31 -16.27 2.38
C GLN A 273 -19.49 -15.50 1.07
N PHE A 274 -18.57 -15.62 0.11
CA PHE A 274 -18.74 -15.05 -1.22
C PHE A 274 -19.95 -15.65 -1.95
N GLN A 275 -20.17 -16.97 -1.88
CA GLN A 275 -21.35 -17.61 -2.48
C GLN A 275 -22.66 -17.08 -1.87
N LYS A 276 -22.70 -16.88 -0.54
CA LYS A 276 -23.84 -16.25 0.12
C LYS A 276 -24.03 -14.79 -0.34
N LEU A 277 -22.93 -14.05 -0.53
CA LEU A 277 -22.97 -12.67 -1.03
C LEU A 277 -23.51 -12.60 -2.48
N GLU A 278 -23.10 -13.55 -3.33
CA GLU A 278 -23.57 -13.69 -4.70
C GLU A 278 -25.07 -14.01 -4.76
N GLN A 279 -25.57 -14.92 -3.92
CA GLN A 279 -27.00 -15.28 -3.89
C GLN A 279 -27.91 -14.06 -3.67
N VAL A 280 -27.44 -13.10 -2.87
CA VAL A 280 -28.17 -11.86 -2.58
C VAL A 280 -27.94 -10.79 -3.66
N ASN A 281 -26.78 -10.81 -4.32
CA ASN A 281 -26.37 -9.82 -5.31
C ASN A 281 -25.93 -10.47 -6.66
N PRO A 282 -26.80 -11.25 -7.33
CA PRO A 282 -26.42 -12.13 -8.45
C PRO A 282 -26.03 -11.38 -9.74
N SER A 283 -26.28 -10.08 -9.79
CA SER A 283 -25.99 -9.20 -10.92
C SER A 283 -24.79 -8.27 -10.68
N ASN A 284 -24.08 -8.41 -9.56
CA ASN A 284 -22.91 -7.57 -9.27
C ASN A 284 -21.64 -8.18 -9.91
N PRO A 285 -20.99 -7.49 -10.86
CA PRO A 285 -19.80 -8.00 -11.53
C PRO A 285 -18.57 -8.12 -10.63
N ASP A 286 -18.42 -7.26 -9.62
CA ASP A 286 -17.28 -7.27 -8.68
C ASP A 286 -17.27 -8.54 -7.83
N ILE A 287 -18.45 -9.00 -7.38
CA ILE A 287 -18.57 -10.25 -6.62
C ILE A 287 -18.16 -11.44 -7.49
N ALA A 288 -18.61 -11.49 -8.75
CA ALA A 288 -18.22 -12.54 -9.67
C ALA A 288 -16.71 -12.54 -9.92
N LEU A 289 -16.10 -11.36 -10.10
CA LEU A 289 -14.64 -11.25 -10.25
C LEU A 289 -13.90 -11.75 -8.99
N ALA A 290 -14.34 -11.35 -7.80
CA ALA A 290 -13.70 -11.74 -6.55
C ALA A 290 -13.74 -13.26 -6.34
N ILE A 291 -14.88 -13.91 -6.64
CA ILE A 291 -14.98 -15.37 -6.61
C ILE A 291 -14.04 -16.01 -7.64
N GLY A 292 -13.95 -15.45 -8.85
CA GLY A 292 -13.05 -15.94 -9.89
C GLY A 292 -11.58 -15.89 -9.47
N LEU A 293 -11.15 -14.77 -8.88
CA LEU A 293 -9.78 -14.60 -8.36
C LEU A 293 -9.49 -15.56 -7.20
N LEU A 294 -10.41 -15.69 -6.24
CA LEU A 294 -10.24 -16.63 -5.12
C LEU A 294 -10.17 -18.08 -5.61
N SER A 295 -11.02 -18.46 -6.56
CA SER A 295 -11.01 -19.80 -7.14
C SER A 295 -9.68 -20.09 -7.85
N ALA A 296 -9.12 -19.10 -8.55
CA ALA A 296 -7.81 -19.23 -9.19
C ALA A 296 -6.67 -19.39 -8.17
N GLU A 297 -6.74 -18.74 -7.01
CA GLU A 297 -5.75 -18.92 -5.92
C GLU A 297 -5.84 -20.31 -5.29
N LEU A 298 -7.04 -20.90 -5.26
CA LEU A 298 -7.31 -22.24 -4.74
C LEU A 298 -7.08 -23.35 -5.77
N ASP A 299 -6.54 -23.02 -6.95
CA ASP A 299 -6.33 -23.95 -8.06
C ASP A 299 -7.64 -24.60 -8.59
N ASP A 300 -8.80 -24.03 -8.25
CA ASP A 300 -10.10 -24.39 -8.83
C ASP A 300 -10.30 -23.62 -10.14
N LEU A 301 -9.54 -24.05 -11.15
CA LEU A 301 -9.49 -23.38 -12.46
C LEU A 301 -10.86 -23.37 -13.16
N GLY A 302 -11.67 -24.41 -12.95
CA GLY A 302 -13.02 -24.52 -13.53
C GLY A 302 -13.98 -23.47 -12.96
N SER A 303 -14.02 -23.31 -11.64
CA SER A 303 -14.79 -22.23 -11.02
C SER A 303 -14.24 -20.86 -11.40
N ALA A 304 -12.91 -20.69 -11.41
CA ALA A 304 -12.28 -19.43 -11.81
C ALA A 304 -12.75 -18.98 -13.19
N GLU A 305 -12.68 -19.87 -14.19
CA GLU A 305 -13.11 -19.59 -15.55
C GLU A 305 -14.60 -19.21 -15.63
N LYS A 306 -15.46 -19.99 -14.97
CA LYS A 306 -16.91 -19.73 -14.91
C LYS A 306 -17.19 -18.32 -14.38
N TYR A 307 -16.54 -17.94 -13.29
CA TYR A 307 -16.79 -16.67 -12.61
C TYR A 307 -16.16 -15.47 -13.34
N PHE A 308 -15.01 -15.64 -13.98
CA PHE A 308 -14.46 -14.62 -14.88
C PHE A 308 -15.38 -14.37 -16.08
N LYS A 309 -15.89 -15.42 -16.72
CA LYS A 309 -16.87 -15.29 -17.80
C LYS A 309 -18.16 -14.62 -17.32
N ARG A 310 -18.60 -14.93 -16.09
CA ARG A 310 -19.76 -14.28 -15.48
C ARG A 310 -19.52 -12.79 -15.24
N ALA A 311 -18.36 -12.39 -14.73
CA ALA A 311 -18.00 -10.99 -14.53
C ALA A 311 -18.02 -10.20 -15.86
N LEU A 312 -17.53 -10.79 -16.95
CA LEU A 312 -17.64 -10.19 -18.29
C LEU A 312 -19.11 -10.03 -18.74
N GLN A 313 -19.94 -11.06 -18.54
CA GLN A 313 -21.36 -11.01 -18.90
C GLN A 313 -22.13 -9.95 -18.09
N LEU A 314 -21.73 -9.72 -16.85
CA LEU A 314 -22.30 -8.70 -15.96
C LEU A 314 -21.77 -7.28 -16.25
N GLY A 315 -20.83 -7.13 -17.18
CA GLY A 315 -20.31 -5.84 -17.59
C GLY A 315 -19.27 -5.24 -16.64
N PHE A 316 -18.42 -6.06 -16.02
CA PHE A 316 -17.26 -5.55 -15.28
C PHE A 316 -16.41 -4.63 -16.18
N GLU A 317 -16.09 -3.43 -15.67
CA GLU A 317 -15.48 -2.36 -16.47
C GLU A 317 -14.10 -2.73 -17.00
N ASP A 318 -13.23 -3.28 -16.16
CA ASP A 318 -11.87 -3.68 -16.55
C ASP A 318 -11.83 -5.12 -17.11
N THR A 319 -12.32 -5.24 -18.35
CA THR A 319 -12.28 -6.51 -19.10
C THR A 319 -10.86 -7.00 -19.37
N ASN A 320 -9.86 -6.10 -19.40
CA ASN A 320 -8.45 -6.45 -19.62
C ASN A 320 -7.91 -7.30 -18.47
N THR A 321 -8.22 -6.93 -17.22
CA THR A 321 -7.88 -7.75 -16.05
C THR A 321 -8.51 -9.13 -16.12
N ILE A 322 -9.77 -9.25 -16.55
CA ILE A 322 -10.42 -10.54 -16.68
C ILE A 322 -9.76 -11.40 -17.76
N HIS A 323 -9.53 -10.85 -18.94
CA HIS A 323 -8.89 -11.58 -20.04
C HIS A 323 -7.46 -12.01 -19.70
N PHE A 324 -6.69 -11.17 -19.00
CA PHE A 324 -5.37 -11.54 -18.50
C PHE A 324 -5.43 -12.75 -17.55
N ASN A 325 -6.38 -12.74 -16.61
CA ASN A 325 -6.55 -13.85 -15.66
C ASN A 325 -7.07 -15.13 -16.34
N LEU A 326 -7.99 -15.01 -17.31
CA LEU A 326 -8.42 -16.14 -18.15
C LEU A 326 -7.22 -16.75 -18.91
N GLY A 327 -6.37 -15.91 -19.50
CA GLY A 327 -5.14 -16.36 -20.17
C GLY A 327 -4.23 -17.15 -19.22
N ARG A 328 -4.06 -16.64 -18.00
CA ARG A 328 -3.23 -17.28 -16.97
C ARG A 328 -3.77 -18.62 -16.50
N ILE A 329 -5.07 -18.74 -16.21
CA ILE A 329 -5.65 -20.03 -15.77
C ILE A 329 -5.63 -21.06 -16.91
N HIS A 330 -5.83 -20.65 -18.16
CA HIS A 330 -5.72 -21.53 -19.31
C HIS A 330 -4.28 -21.99 -19.54
N GLU A 331 -3.30 -21.11 -19.32
CA GLU A 331 -1.87 -21.45 -19.39
C GLU A 331 -1.50 -22.50 -18.32
N ILE A 332 -1.98 -22.34 -17.08
CA ILE A 332 -1.79 -23.33 -16.00
C ILE A 332 -2.46 -24.66 -16.36
N ALA A 333 -3.67 -24.63 -16.90
CA ALA A 333 -4.39 -25.81 -17.38
C ALA A 333 -3.80 -26.43 -18.67
N GLN A 334 -2.72 -25.87 -19.22
CA GLN A 334 -2.10 -26.27 -20.49
C GLN A 334 -3.02 -26.15 -21.72
N HIS A 335 -4.12 -25.40 -21.60
CA HIS A 335 -5.02 -25.03 -22.70
C HIS A 335 -4.42 -23.85 -23.49
N ASN A 336 -3.32 -24.12 -24.18
CA ASN A 336 -2.47 -23.10 -24.79
C ASN A 336 -3.21 -22.24 -25.82
N ALA A 337 -4.16 -22.79 -26.58
CA ALA A 337 -4.88 -22.06 -27.60
C ALA A 337 -5.83 -21.01 -26.97
N GLU A 338 -6.57 -21.40 -25.93
CA GLU A 338 -7.46 -20.55 -25.16
C GLU A 338 -6.67 -19.48 -24.38
N ALA A 339 -5.52 -19.85 -23.82
CA ALA A 339 -4.61 -18.92 -23.17
C ALA A 339 -4.14 -17.83 -24.14
N MET A 340 -3.71 -18.23 -25.34
CA MET A 340 -3.30 -17.32 -26.41
C MET A 340 -4.44 -16.37 -26.83
N ASP A 341 -5.65 -16.88 -27.05
CA ASP A 341 -6.82 -16.04 -27.40
C ASP A 341 -7.14 -15.04 -26.28
N ALA A 342 -7.17 -15.48 -25.02
CA ALA A 342 -7.47 -14.63 -23.89
C ALA A 342 -6.40 -13.52 -23.71
N TYR A 343 -5.11 -13.84 -23.83
CA TYR A 343 -4.06 -12.82 -23.82
C TYR A 343 -4.17 -11.86 -25.01
N LEU A 344 -4.64 -12.32 -26.18
CA LEU A 344 -4.85 -11.43 -27.32
C LEU A 344 -5.94 -10.39 -27.09
N ARG A 345 -7.00 -10.75 -26.35
CA ARG A 345 -8.13 -9.89 -25.97
C ARG A 345 -7.79 -8.80 -24.95
N VAL A 346 -6.61 -8.85 -24.34
CA VAL A 346 -6.10 -7.73 -23.54
C VAL A 346 -5.64 -6.63 -24.49
N THR A 347 -6.42 -5.55 -24.59
CA THR A 347 -6.19 -4.47 -25.57
C THR A 347 -5.53 -3.23 -24.98
N GLY A 348 -5.44 -3.11 -23.65
CA GLY A 348 -4.81 -1.97 -22.99
C GLY A 348 -4.65 -2.14 -21.47
N GLY A 349 -4.31 -1.05 -20.80
CA GLY A 349 -4.10 -1.00 -19.35
C GLY A 349 -2.78 -1.62 -18.89
N GLU A 350 -2.58 -1.68 -17.57
CA GLU A 350 -1.32 -2.13 -16.95
C GLU A 350 -0.93 -3.57 -17.32
N ARG A 351 -1.91 -4.40 -17.67
CA ARG A 351 -1.71 -5.81 -18.04
C ARG A 351 -1.35 -6.02 -19.51
N TYR A 352 -1.38 -4.97 -20.34
CA TYR A 352 -1.19 -5.10 -21.78
C TYR A 352 0.16 -5.72 -22.17
N ILE A 353 1.28 -5.13 -21.73
CA ILE A 353 2.61 -5.65 -22.06
C ILE A 353 2.79 -7.06 -21.50
N ALA A 354 2.35 -7.30 -20.26
CA ALA A 354 2.41 -8.63 -19.66
C ALA A 354 1.65 -9.68 -20.47
N ALA A 355 0.43 -9.37 -20.95
CA ALA A 355 -0.36 -10.26 -21.80
C ALA A 355 0.33 -10.55 -23.14
N ARG A 356 0.86 -9.50 -23.79
CA ARG A 356 1.58 -9.63 -25.07
C ARG A 356 2.84 -10.49 -24.91
N VAL A 357 3.59 -10.31 -23.83
CA VAL A 357 4.75 -11.15 -23.49
C VAL A 357 4.34 -12.60 -23.26
N ARG A 358 3.32 -12.87 -22.44
CA ARG A 358 2.83 -14.24 -22.19
C ARG A 358 2.39 -14.93 -23.49
N TYR A 359 1.66 -14.23 -24.34
CA TYR A 359 1.33 -14.72 -25.69
C TYR A 359 2.58 -15.05 -26.50
N ALA A 360 3.62 -14.21 -26.47
CA ALA A 360 4.86 -14.47 -27.20
C ALA A 360 5.61 -15.72 -26.71
N PHE A 361 5.63 -15.99 -25.41
CA PHE A 361 6.18 -17.23 -24.86
C PHE A 361 5.43 -18.48 -25.35
N LEU A 362 4.09 -18.42 -25.37
CA LEU A 362 3.28 -19.52 -25.93
C LEU A 362 3.48 -19.68 -27.44
N LEU A 363 3.58 -18.57 -28.17
CA LEU A 363 3.88 -18.56 -29.59
C LEU A 363 5.26 -19.15 -29.89
N ALA A 364 6.26 -18.89 -29.04
CA ALA A 364 7.59 -19.47 -29.19
C ALA A 364 7.58 -20.99 -29.04
N LYS A 365 6.81 -21.53 -28.09
CA LYS A 365 6.65 -22.98 -27.91
C LYS A 365 5.95 -23.64 -29.10
N ARG A 366 4.97 -22.96 -29.70
CA ARG A 366 4.17 -23.50 -30.82
C ARG A 366 4.86 -23.37 -32.17
N ASP A 367 5.39 -22.18 -32.48
CA ASP A 367 5.83 -21.77 -33.82
C ASP A 367 7.33 -21.40 -33.88
N GLY A 368 8.04 -21.51 -32.75
CA GLY A 368 9.46 -21.18 -32.63
C GLY A 368 9.75 -19.72 -32.29
N ILE A 369 10.96 -19.47 -31.80
CA ILE A 369 11.43 -18.17 -31.30
C ILE A 369 11.35 -17.08 -32.37
N ALA A 370 11.62 -17.40 -33.63
CA ALA A 370 11.54 -16.44 -34.73
C ALA A 370 10.12 -15.87 -34.91
N ALA A 371 9.07 -16.68 -34.71
CA ALA A 371 7.69 -16.23 -34.80
C ALA A 371 7.33 -15.29 -33.64
N ALA A 372 7.71 -15.67 -32.41
CA ALA A 372 7.51 -14.86 -31.21
C ALA A 372 8.18 -13.48 -31.31
N ARG A 373 9.42 -13.43 -31.81
CA ARG A 373 10.15 -12.16 -32.01
C ARG A 373 9.52 -11.27 -33.07
N ARG A 374 9.04 -11.85 -34.18
CA ARG A 374 8.29 -11.07 -35.19
C ARG A 374 7.04 -10.46 -34.57
N TYR A 375 6.33 -11.21 -33.72
CA TYR A 375 5.16 -10.71 -33.02
C TYR A 375 5.52 -9.59 -32.00
N LEU A 376 6.54 -9.78 -31.17
CA LEU A 376 6.94 -8.77 -30.16
C LEU A 376 7.28 -7.41 -30.80
N LYS A 377 7.86 -7.42 -32.01
CA LYS A 377 8.12 -6.18 -32.79
C LYS A 377 6.86 -5.42 -33.22
N THR A 378 5.70 -6.08 -33.24
CA THR A 378 4.40 -5.46 -33.58
C THR A 378 3.67 -4.91 -32.36
N VAL A 379 4.14 -5.22 -31.14
CA VAL A 379 3.50 -4.78 -29.90
C VAL A 379 3.68 -3.27 -29.74
N GLN A 380 2.55 -2.57 -29.63
CA GLN A 380 2.54 -1.14 -29.34
C GLN A 380 3.06 -0.87 -27.92
N VAL A 381 3.91 0.14 -27.77
CA VAL A 381 4.42 0.57 -26.46
C VAL A 381 4.15 2.06 -26.31
N GLU A 382 3.61 2.46 -25.16
CA GLU A 382 3.15 3.83 -24.89
C GLU A 382 4.25 4.69 -24.29
N ASN A 383 5.17 4.06 -23.56
CA ASN A 383 6.23 4.75 -22.84
C ASN A 383 7.53 3.91 -22.78
N GLU A 384 8.58 4.54 -22.27
CA GLU A 384 9.90 3.94 -22.15
C GLU A 384 9.92 2.72 -21.22
N GLN A 385 9.15 2.76 -20.13
CA GLN A 385 9.07 1.65 -19.18
C GLN A 385 8.50 0.37 -19.83
N GLN A 386 7.41 0.50 -20.59
CA GLN A 386 6.82 -0.60 -21.35
C GLN A 386 7.78 -1.15 -22.41
N ARG A 387 8.57 -0.27 -23.04
CA ARG A 387 9.59 -0.65 -24.02
C ARG A 387 10.72 -1.44 -23.38
N THR A 388 11.22 -1.00 -22.23
CA THR A 388 12.22 -1.72 -21.43
C THR A 388 11.70 -3.10 -21.01
N GLN A 389 10.47 -3.17 -20.48
CA GLN A 389 9.84 -4.44 -20.08
C GLN A 389 9.72 -5.43 -21.25
N LEU A 390 9.32 -4.95 -22.43
CA LEU A 390 9.22 -5.76 -23.64
C LEU A 390 10.59 -6.29 -24.09
N LEU A 391 11.63 -5.44 -24.06
CA LEU A 391 12.99 -5.82 -24.42
C LEU A 391 13.60 -6.86 -23.47
N MET A 392 13.42 -6.68 -22.15
CA MET A 392 13.84 -7.67 -21.15
C MET A 392 13.16 -9.02 -21.42
N SER A 393 11.87 -9.00 -21.75
CA SER A 393 11.11 -10.22 -22.03
C SER A 393 11.53 -10.90 -23.33
N GLU A 394 11.86 -10.13 -24.39
CA GLU A 394 12.41 -10.70 -25.63
C GLU A 394 13.83 -11.25 -25.42
N ALA A 395 14.67 -10.57 -24.64
CA ALA A 395 16.00 -11.04 -24.28
C ALA A 395 15.95 -12.31 -23.43
N GLN A 396 15.00 -12.40 -22.48
CA GLN A 396 14.70 -13.60 -21.72
C GLN A 396 14.33 -14.76 -22.65
N LEU A 397 13.43 -14.54 -23.59
CA LEU A 397 12.98 -15.56 -24.53
C LEU A 397 14.15 -16.11 -25.38
N LEU A 398 15.04 -15.22 -25.83
CA LEU A 398 16.26 -15.60 -26.55
C LEU A 398 17.24 -16.36 -25.66
N ARG A 399 17.39 -15.95 -24.41
CA ARG A 399 18.27 -16.61 -23.43
C ARG A 399 17.80 -18.04 -23.16
N ASP A 400 16.50 -18.24 -22.96
CA ASP A 400 15.90 -19.56 -22.69
C ASP A 400 16.01 -20.51 -23.88
N SER A 401 16.18 -19.99 -25.10
CA SER A 401 16.45 -20.79 -26.29
C SER A 401 17.94 -20.95 -26.61
N GLY A 402 18.85 -20.51 -25.72
CA GLY A 402 20.30 -20.55 -25.93
C GLY A 402 20.85 -19.52 -26.93
N GLU A 403 20.01 -18.59 -27.42
CA GLU A 403 20.36 -17.57 -28.42
C GLU A 403 21.00 -16.33 -27.75
N PHE A 404 22.05 -16.55 -26.94
CA PHE A 404 22.71 -15.51 -26.15
C PHE A 404 23.23 -14.35 -27.01
N ARG A 405 23.74 -14.66 -28.21
CA ARG A 405 24.21 -13.63 -29.13
C ARG A 405 23.06 -12.74 -29.63
N GLY A 406 21.92 -13.35 -29.95
CA GLY A 406 20.73 -12.62 -30.37
C GLY A 406 20.19 -11.71 -29.27
N ALA A 407 20.19 -12.18 -28.01
CA ALA A 407 19.80 -11.39 -26.85
C ALA A 407 20.74 -10.21 -26.65
N TYR A 408 22.06 -10.45 -26.71
CA TYR A 408 23.07 -9.39 -26.65
C TYR A 408 22.86 -8.33 -27.74
N ASP A 409 22.72 -8.72 -29.01
CA ASP A 409 22.62 -7.77 -30.12
C ASP A 409 21.32 -6.94 -30.04
N LEU A 410 20.23 -7.52 -29.52
CA LEU A 410 18.98 -6.81 -29.25
C LEU A 410 19.17 -5.70 -28.20
N LEU A 411 19.75 -6.06 -27.04
CA LEU A 411 19.97 -5.12 -25.94
C LEU A 411 21.01 -4.06 -26.32
N ASP A 412 22.07 -4.46 -27.03
CA ASP A 412 23.13 -3.55 -27.48
C ASP A 412 22.60 -2.49 -28.44
N ALA A 413 21.77 -2.88 -29.40
CA ALA A 413 21.14 -1.95 -30.33
C ALA A 413 20.32 -0.87 -29.62
N TYR A 414 19.69 -1.24 -28.49
CA TYR A 414 18.89 -0.33 -27.68
C TYR A 414 19.74 0.60 -26.81
N LEU A 415 20.68 0.03 -26.06
CA LEU A 415 21.56 0.74 -25.14
C LEU A 415 22.51 1.73 -25.84
N ARG A 416 22.77 1.58 -27.15
CA ARG A 416 23.48 2.62 -27.92
C ARG A 416 22.74 3.96 -27.99
N LYS A 417 21.40 3.93 -27.90
CA LYS A 417 20.55 5.13 -27.92
C LYS A 417 20.16 5.58 -26.51
N TYR A 418 19.98 4.62 -25.60
CA TYR A 418 19.54 4.86 -24.22
C TYR A 418 20.54 4.22 -23.25
N PRO A 419 21.72 4.84 -23.05
CA PRO A 419 22.86 4.17 -22.43
C PRO A 419 22.75 3.99 -20.92
N ASP A 420 21.75 4.59 -20.27
CA ASP A 420 21.59 4.64 -18.81
C ASP A 420 20.42 3.77 -18.31
N GLN A 421 19.89 2.88 -19.15
CA GLN A 421 18.82 1.93 -18.78
C GLN A 421 19.38 0.81 -17.89
N VAL A 422 19.35 1.03 -16.58
CA VAL A 422 19.88 0.18 -15.51
C VAL A 422 19.52 -1.30 -15.69
N GLU A 423 18.25 -1.61 -15.90
CA GLU A 423 17.77 -2.99 -16.02
C GLU A 423 18.36 -3.69 -17.25
N LEU A 424 18.50 -2.95 -18.36
CA LEU A 424 19.04 -3.50 -19.61
C LEU A 424 20.57 -3.62 -19.58
N LEU A 425 21.26 -2.76 -18.84
CA LEU A 425 22.72 -2.86 -18.63
C LEU A 425 23.06 -4.20 -17.94
N TYR A 426 22.29 -4.56 -16.90
CA TYR A 426 22.47 -5.84 -16.23
C TYR A 426 22.25 -7.03 -17.18
N ASP A 427 21.11 -7.06 -17.88
CA ASP A 427 20.79 -8.15 -18.81
C ASP A 427 21.82 -8.25 -19.95
N ARG A 428 22.28 -7.12 -20.51
CA ARG A 428 23.30 -7.14 -21.57
C ARG A 428 24.64 -7.64 -21.02
N ALA A 429 25.01 -7.28 -19.80
CA ALA A 429 26.24 -7.76 -19.16
C ALA A 429 26.21 -9.29 -19.00
N LEU A 430 25.09 -9.86 -18.55
CA LEU A 430 24.93 -11.32 -18.47
C LEU A 430 25.03 -11.98 -19.84
N MET A 431 24.44 -11.39 -20.88
CA MET A 431 24.55 -11.94 -22.25
C MET A 431 25.95 -11.78 -22.81
N ALA A 432 26.64 -10.68 -22.49
CA ALA A 432 28.04 -10.44 -22.84
C ALA A 432 28.95 -11.49 -22.20
N ASP A 433 28.68 -11.90 -20.95
CA ASP A 433 29.39 -12.98 -20.26
C ASP A 433 29.33 -14.28 -21.07
N LYS A 434 28.10 -14.70 -21.44
CA LYS A 434 27.83 -15.95 -22.16
C LYS A 434 28.46 -16.00 -23.55
N ILE A 435 28.72 -14.86 -24.17
CA ILE A 435 29.38 -14.77 -25.49
C ILE A 435 30.86 -14.33 -25.41
N GLY A 436 31.45 -14.27 -24.21
CA GLY A 436 32.87 -13.97 -24.02
C GLY A 436 33.27 -12.50 -24.21
N LYS A 437 32.34 -11.55 -24.19
CA LYS A 437 32.60 -10.10 -24.29
C LYS A 437 32.83 -9.47 -22.92
N LEU A 438 33.97 -9.78 -22.33
CA LEU A 438 34.31 -9.34 -20.97
C LEU A 438 34.41 -7.83 -20.82
N ASP A 439 34.91 -7.13 -21.85
CA ASP A 439 35.00 -5.67 -21.89
C ASP A 439 33.63 -4.99 -21.75
N VAL A 440 32.61 -5.55 -22.40
CA VAL A 440 31.25 -5.05 -22.33
C VAL A 440 30.61 -5.36 -20.99
N LEU A 441 30.80 -6.58 -20.47
CA LEU A 441 30.33 -6.98 -19.14
C LEU A 441 30.85 -6.03 -18.07
N GLU A 442 32.17 -5.80 -18.04
CA GLU A 442 32.79 -4.98 -17.01
C GLU A 442 32.31 -3.54 -17.10
N ARG A 443 32.30 -2.96 -18.32
CA ARG A 443 31.81 -1.59 -18.54
C ARG A 443 30.38 -1.43 -18.07
N ASP A 444 29.50 -2.37 -18.42
CA ASP A 444 28.07 -2.26 -18.13
C ASP A 444 27.78 -2.44 -16.63
N LEU A 445 28.43 -3.39 -15.96
CA LEU A 445 28.26 -3.59 -14.52
C LEU A 445 28.87 -2.46 -13.70
N ARG A 446 30.03 -1.91 -14.10
CA ARG A 446 30.59 -0.72 -13.44
C ARG A 446 29.66 0.48 -13.57
N LYS A 447 29.14 0.71 -14.78
CA LYS A 447 28.15 1.78 -15.00
C LYS A 447 26.86 1.54 -14.19
N LEU A 448 26.39 0.31 -14.12
CA LEU A 448 25.24 -0.07 -13.31
C LEU A 448 25.46 0.24 -11.83
N ILE A 449 26.65 -0.09 -11.30
CA ILE A 449 27.06 0.21 -9.93
C ILE A 449 27.13 1.72 -9.68
N GLU A 450 27.63 2.50 -10.64
CA GLU A 450 27.64 3.98 -10.56
C GLU A 450 26.22 4.56 -10.48
N LEU A 451 25.29 4.03 -11.29
CA LEU A 451 23.89 4.48 -11.34
C LEU A 451 23.07 3.96 -10.13
N ARG A 452 23.39 2.77 -9.63
CA ARG A 452 22.70 2.08 -8.52
C ARG A 452 23.72 1.45 -7.55
N PRO A 453 24.33 2.26 -6.66
CA PRO A 453 25.29 1.78 -5.66
C PRO A 453 24.69 0.83 -4.61
N ASP A 454 23.37 0.69 -4.57
CA ASP A 454 22.61 -0.21 -3.71
C ASP A 454 22.34 -1.59 -4.35
N ASN A 455 22.78 -1.81 -5.60
CA ASN A 455 22.47 -3.04 -6.32
C ASN A 455 23.48 -4.17 -6.01
N ALA A 456 23.17 -4.99 -5.01
CA ALA A 456 23.98 -6.14 -4.59
C ALA A 456 24.33 -7.11 -5.76
N HIS A 457 23.37 -7.39 -6.64
CA HIS A 457 23.56 -8.33 -7.75
C HIS A 457 24.54 -7.81 -8.82
N ALA A 458 24.65 -6.49 -9.00
CA ALA A 458 25.61 -5.89 -9.92
C ALA A 458 27.06 -6.09 -9.43
N TYR A 459 27.29 -5.81 -8.14
CA TYR A 459 28.57 -6.10 -7.46
C TYR A 459 28.91 -7.59 -7.52
N ASN A 460 27.93 -8.45 -7.22
CA ASN A 460 28.11 -9.89 -7.25
C ASN A 460 28.49 -10.39 -8.64
N ALA A 461 27.73 -10.01 -9.66
CA ALA A 461 27.98 -10.45 -11.04
C ALA A 461 29.37 -10.02 -11.55
N LEU A 462 29.81 -8.80 -11.21
CA LEU A 462 31.12 -8.32 -11.63
C LEU A 462 32.24 -9.08 -10.90
N GLY A 463 32.14 -9.18 -9.56
CA GLY A 463 33.14 -9.89 -8.77
C GLY A 463 33.23 -11.36 -9.12
N TYR A 464 32.09 -12.04 -9.29
CA TYR A 464 32.04 -13.45 -9.70
C TYR A 464 32.66 -13.64 -11.09
N SER A 465 32.33 -12.78 -12.07
CA SER A 465 32.88 -12.87 -13.42
C SER A 465 34.41 -12.71 -13.48
N LEU A 466 34.97 -11.80 -12.65
CA LEU A 466 36.40 -11.62 -12.48
C LEU A 466 37.05 -12.84 -11.79
N ALA A 467 36.46 -13.30 -10.70
CA ALA A 467 36.94 -14.46 -9.95
C ALA A 467 36.95 -15.73 -10.79
N GLU A 468 35.88 -15.98 -11.54
CA GLU A 468 35.73 -17.15 -12.39
C GLU A 468 36.80 -17.22 -13.49
N ARG A 469 37.34 -16.06 -13.89
CA ARG A 469 38.43 -15.97 -14.87
C ARG A 469 39.81 -15.85 -14.22
N GLY A 470 39.88 -15.80 -12.88
CA GLY A 470 41.13 -15.64 -12.14
C GLY A 470 41.74 -14.25 -12.31
N LEU A 471 40.90 -13.27 -12.66
CA LEU A 471 41.30 -11.90 -12.93
C LEU A 471 41.03 -11.05 -11.69
N GLN A 472 41.97 -10.13 -11.38
CA GLN A 472 41.81 -9.11 -10.35
C GLN A 472 41.18 -9.62 -9.04
N LEU A 473 41.63 -10.79 -8.54
CA LEU A 473 41.03 -11.46 -7.38
C LEU A 473 40.85 -10.57 -6.13
N PRO A 474 41.77 -9.64 -5.79
CA PRO A 474 41.54 -8.69 -4.70
C PRO A 474 40.33 -7.76 -4.92
N GLU A 475 40.12 -7.32 -6.15
CA GLU A 475 38.95 -6.51 -6.52
C GLU A 475 37.68 -7.36 -6.52
N ALA A 476 37.73 -8.57 -7.08
CA ALA A 476 36.61 -9.50 -7.07
C ALA A 476 36.10 -9.77 -5.64
N LEU A 477 37.02 -9.95 -4.68
CA LEU A 477 36.70 -10.09 -3.27
C LEU A 477 36.03 -8.84 -2.72
N ALA A 478 36.58 -7.64 -2.97
CA ALA A 478 36.01 -6.40 -2.48
C ALA A 478 34.58 -6.15 -3.02
N LEU A 479 34.35 -6.46 -4.31
CA LEU A 479 33.03 -6.34 -4.93
C LEU A 479 32.01 -7.29 -4.28
N ILE A 480 32.35 -8.58 -4.12
CA ILE A 480 31.41 -9.54 -3.53
C ILE A 480 31.22 -9.30 -2.02
N GLN A 481 32.25 -8.81 -1.31
CA GLN A 481 32.10 -8.34 0.06
C GLN A 481 31.10 -7.17 0.14
N LYS A 482 31.12 -6.26 -0.84
CA LYS A 482 30.09 -5.23 -0.90
C LYS A 482 28.70 -5.79 -1.18
N ALA A 483 28.61 -6.79 -2.05
CA ALA A 483 27.34 -7.45 -2.36
C ALA A 483 26.72 -8.14 -1.12
N ILE A 484 27.52 -8.85 -0.32
CA ILE A 484 27.03 -9.52 0.90
C ILE A 484 26.66 -8.53 2.01
N GLU A 485 27.33 -7.37 2.10
CA GLU A 485 26.90 -6.29 3.00
C GLU A 485 25.51 -5.76 2.65
N LEU A 486 25.21 -5.64 1.35
CA LEU A 486 23.93 -5.12 0.85
C LEU A 486 22.81 -6.15 0.95
N SER A 487 23.12 -7.44 0.80
CA SER A 487 22.15 -8.54 0.84
C SER A 487 22.73 -9.76 1.57
N PRO A 488 22.77 -9.73 2.92
CA PRO A 488 23.50 -10.71 3.73
C PRO A 488 22.88 -12.11 3.73
N ASP A 489 21.59 -12.23 3.39
CA ASP A 489 20.85 -13.50 3.42
C ASP A 489 20.71 -14.13 2.02
N ASP A 490 21.38 -13.59 1.00
CA ASP A 490 21.29 -14.11 -0.38
C ASP A 490 22.26 -15.29 -0.60
N PRO A 491 21.74 -16.52 -0.81
CA PRO A 491 22.57 -17.71 -0.98
C PRO A 491 23.46 -17.64 -2.22
N TYR A 492 23.07 -16.94 -3.29
CA TYR A 492 23.88 -16.83 -4.51
C TYR A 492 25.10 -15.92 -4.32
N ILE A 493 24.99 -14.92 -3.45
CA ILE A 493 26.11 -14.05 -3.09
C ILE A 493 27.06 -14.78 -2.14
N MET A 494 26.53 -15.57 -1.20
CA MET A 494 27.34 -16.45 -0.36
C MET A 494 28.12 -17.47 -1.20
N ASP A 495 27.47 -18.08 -2.20
CA ASP A 495 28.10 -19.00 -3.15
C ASP A 495 29.26 -18.32 -3.88
N SER A 496 29.00 -17.14 -4.46
CA SER A 496 30.01 -16.34 -5.17
C SER A 496 31.18 -15.95 -4.25
N LEU A 497 30.93 -15.61 -2.99
CA LEU A 497 31.97 -15.28 -2.02
C LEU A 497 32.83 -16.50 -1.68
N GLY A 498 32.19 -17.66 -1.48
CA GLY A 498 32.89 -18.92 -1.28
C GLY A 498 33.77 -19.27 -2.48
N TRP A 499 33.26 -19.05 -3.69
CA TRP A 499 33.99 -19.24 -4.94
C TRP A 499 35.21 -18.31 -5.06
N VAL A 500 35.08 -17.02 -4.72
CA VAL A 500 36.24 -16.11 -4.68
C VAL A 500 37.33 -16.61 -3.74
N TYR A 501 36.97 -17.04 -2.52
CA TYR A 501 37.95 -17.56 -1.57
C TYR A 501 38.67 -18.80 -2.10
N TYR A 502 37.94 -19.68 -2.79
CA TYR A 502 38.55 -20.81 -3.51
C TYR A 502 39.57 -20.34 -4.54
N ARG A 503 39.20 -19.38 -5.40
CA ARG A 503 40.10 -18.84 -6.43
C ARG A 503 41.33 -18.13 -5.85
N MET A 504 41.23 -17.65 -4.62
CA MET A 504 42.36 -17.10 -3.84
C MET A 504 43.15 -18.16 -3.06
N GLY A 505 42.74 -19.43 -3.07
CA GLY A 505 43.39 -20.54 -2.37
C GLY A 505 42.97 -20.73 -0.91
N ASP A 506 42.04 -19.93 -0.39
CA ASP A 506 41.49 -20.09 0.97
C ASP A 506 40.32 -21.10 0.97
N LEU A 507 40.66 -22.38 0.78
CA LEU A 507 39.69 -23.48 0.71
C LEU A 507 38.79 -23.56 1.96
N LYS A 508 39.34 -23.25 3.15
CA LYS A 508 38.59 -23.32 4.40
C LYS A 508 37.46 -22.31 4.44
N LYS A 509 37.74 -21.04 4.09
CA LYS A 509 36.67 -20.03 4.01
C LYS A 509 35.70 -20.33 2.89
N GLY A 510 36.20 -20.77 1.73
CA GLY A 510 35.36 -21.14 0.59
C GLY A 510 34.31 -22.19 0.96
N VAL A 511 34.74 -23.29 1.58
CA VAL A 511 33.86 -24.38 2.03
C VAL A 511 32.81 -23.89 3.03
N ASN A 512 33.18 -23.01 3.98
CA ASN A 512 32.24 -22.49 4.96
C ASN A 512 31.12 -21.65 4.32
N TYR A 513 31.46 -20.75 3.40
CA TYR A 513 30.46 -19.92 2.71
C TYR A 513 29.58 -20.73 1.76
N LEU A 514 30.15 -21.67 1.01
CA LEU A 514 29.38 -22.56 0.13
C LEU A 514 28.43 -23.48 0.92
N LYS A 515 28.85 -23.94 2.11
CA LYS A 515 27.98 -24.68 3.01
C LYS A 515 26.79 -23.81 3.46
N LEU A 516 27.04 -22.57 3.89
CA LEU A 516 25.96 -21.64 4.27
C LEU A 516 25.00 -21.37 3.11
N ALA A 517 25.54 -21.16 1.91
CA ALA A 517 24.76 -20.97 0.70
C ALA A 517 23.84 -22.18 0.42
N PHE A 518 24.39 -23.39 0.47
CA PHE A 518 23.66 -24.63 0.22
C PHE A 518 22.61 -24.94 1.30
N ASP A 519 22.94 -24.70 2.57
CA ASP A 519 22.02 -24.87 3.70
C ASP A 519 20.83 -23.87 3.59
N ALA A 520 21.09 -22.66 3.10
CA ALA A 520 20.05 -21.66 2.85
C ALA A 520 19.22 -22.00 1.61
N ARG A 521 19.83 -22.58 0.57
CA ARG A 521 19.16 -23.00 -0.65
C ARG A 521 19.90 -24.16 -1.33
N SER A 522 19.23 -25.30 -1.43
CA SER A 522 19.70 -26.50 -2.14
C SER A 522 19.60 -26.33 -3.67
N ASP A 523 20.29 -25.34 -4.22
CA ASP A 523 20.34 -25.05 -5.66
C ASP A 523 21.42 -25.91 -6.36
N PRO A 524 21.17 -26.42 -7.57
CA PRO A 524 22.12 -27.30 -8.26
C PRO A 524 23.44 -26.59 -8.66
N GLU A 525 23.44 -25.28 -8.91
CA GLU A 525 24.67 -24.54 -9.21
C GLU A 525 25.54 -24.41 -7.93
N ILE A 526 24.90 -24.08 -6.80
CA ILE A 526 25.56 -24.03 -5.49
C ILE A 526 26.10 -25.41 -5.11
N ALA A 527 25.33 -26.48 -5.37
CA ALA A 527 25.76 -27.85 -5.14
C ALA A 527 27.00 -28.22 -5.99
N ALA A 528 27.07 -27.77 -7.24
CA ALA A 528 28.21 -27.98 -8.11
C ALA A 528 29.48 -27.36 -7.51
N HIS A 529 29.43 -26.06 -7.16
CA HIS A 529 30.55 -25.35 -6.53
C HIS A 529 30.93 -25.94 -5.17
N TYR A 530 29.95 -26.22 -4.31
CA TYR A 530 30.19 -26.76 -2.98
C TYR A 530 30.86 -28.12 -3.03
N GLY A 531 30.35 -29.04 -3.85
CA GLY A 531 30.97 -30.34 -4.06
C GLY A 531 32.37 -30.22 -4.67
N GLU A 532 32.60 -29.30 -5.61
CA GLU A 532 33.94 -29.09 -6.19
C GLU A 532 34.95 -28.68 -5.11
N LEU A 533 34.58 -27.74 -4.23
CA LEU A 533 35.45 -27.33 -3.14
C LEU A 533 35.65 -28.44 -2.09
N LEU A 534 34.60 -29.19 -1.74
CA LEU A 534 34.72 -30.34 -0.83
C LEU A 534 35.70 -31.37 -1.38
N TRP A 535 35.61 -31.66 -2.68
CA TRP A 535 36.51 -32.57 -3.37
C TRP A 535 37.96 -32.07 -3.31
N MET A 536 38.19 -30.79 -3.60
CA MET A 536 39.52 -30.16 -3.52
C MET A 536 40.08 -30.12 -2.09
N ASN A 537 39.20 -30.00 -1.10
CA ASN A 537 39.56 -30.00 0.32
C ASN A 537 39.73 -31.43 0.89
N GLY A 538 39.60 -32.48 0.05
CA GLY A 538 39.80 -33.88 0.42
C GLY A 538 38.57 -34.59 0.99
N ALA A 539 37.45 -33.89 1.19
CA ALA A 539 36.18 -34.44 1.66
C ALA A 539 35.36 -35.03 0.50
N LYS A 540 35.96 -36.00 -0.22
CA LYS A 540 35.40 -36.55 -1.47
C LYS A 540 34.07 -37.26 -1.28
N GLU A 541 33.92 -38.04 -0.21
CA GLU A 541 32.67 -38.75 0.09
C GLU A 541 31.49 -37.77 0.31
N ASP A 542 31.76 -36.61 0.91
CA ASP A 542 30.73 -35.59 1.12
C ASP A 542 30.40 -34.85 -0.19
N ALA A 543 31.41 -34.57 -1.03
CA ALA A 543 31.19 -34.02 -2.37
C ALA A 543 30.28 -34.92 -3.23
N GLU A 544 30.54 -36.23 -3.23
CA GLU A 544 29.72 -37.21 -3.96
C GLU A 544 28.26 -37.22 -3.49
N LYS A 545 28.02 -37.17 -2.17
CA LYS A 545 26.66 -37.10 -1.61
C LYS A 545 25.93 -35.83 -2.03
N ILE A 546 26.60 -34.68 -1.98
CA ILE A 546 26.00 -33.40 -2.39
C ILE A 546 25.60 -33.43 -3.86
N TRP A 547 26.51 -33.88 -4.74
CA TRP A 547 26.20 -33.97 -6.17
C TRP A 547 25.11 -34.99 -6.49
N GLN A 548 25.11 -36.16 -5.84
CA GLN A 548 24.05 -37.17 -6.02
C GLN A 548 22.68 -36.61 -5.63
N SER A 549 22.58 -36.02 -4.44
CA SER A 549 21.33 -35.41 -3.96
C SER A 549 20.83 -34.32 -4.92
N ALA A 550 21.74 -33.46 -5.42
CA ALA A 550 21.36 -32.40 -6.36
C ALA A 550 20.96 -32.94 -7.75
N LEU A 551 21.57 -34.03 -8.22
CA LEU A 551 21.22 -34.67 -9.49
C LEU A 551 19.89 -35.44 -9.42
N GLU A 552 19.52 -35.97 -8.25
CA GLU A 552 18.21 -36.58 -8.04
C GLU A 552 17.08 -35.56 -8.22
N GLU A 553 17.28 -34.33 -7.74
CA GLU A 553 16.30 -33.24 -7.86
C GLU A 553 16.38 -32.51 -9.22
N HIS A 554 17.58 -32.40 -9.78
CA HIS A 554 17.86 -31.62 -11.00
C HIS A 554 18.69 -32.41 -12.03
N PRO A 555 18.15 -33.50 -12.61
CA PRO A 555 18.91 -34.43 -13.45
C PRO A 555 19.41 -33.84 -14.77
N GLU A 556 18.83 -32.71 -15.21
CA GLU A 556 19.17 -32.06 -16.49
C GLU A 556 20.08 -30.82 -16.32
N ASN A 557 20.51 -30.48 -15.11
CA ASN A 557 21.36 -29.30 -14.89
C ASN A 557 22.76 -29.49 -15.52
N GLU A 558 23.06 -28.70 -16.56
CA GLU A 558 24.29 -28.85 -17.35
C GLU A 558 25.57 -28.60 -16.54
N LEU A 559 25.60 -27.57 -15.67
CA LEU A 559 26.78 -27.21 -14.87
C LEU A 559 27.13 -28.31 -13.88
N LEU A 560 26.12 -28.83 -13.18
CA LEU A 560 26.27 -29.93 -12.23
C LEU A 560 26.74 -31.21 -12.94
N LEU A 561 26.11 -31.56 -14.07
CA LEU A 561 26.51 -32.71 -14.87
C LEU A 561 27.95 -32.61 -15.37
N ASP A 562 28.37 -31.44 -15.87
CA ASP A 562 29.76 -31.23 -16.30
C ASP A 562 30.73 -31.37 -15.13
N THR A 563 30.42 -30.78 -13.98
CA THR A 563 31.24 -30.85 -12.76
C THR A 563 31.44 -32.28 -12.29
N VAL A 564 30.36 -33.06 -12.19
CA VAL A 564 30.43 -34.48 -11.82
C VAL A 564 31.28 -35.27 -12.82
N ARG A 565 31.12 -35.02 -14.14
CA ARG A 565 31.95 -35.66 -15.17
C ARG A 565 33.42 -35.29 -15.11
N ARG A 566 33.79 -34.12 -14.59
CA ARG A 566 35.19 -33.69 -14.43
C ARG A 566 35.86 -34.43 -13.27
N PHE A 567 35.14 -34.71 -12.18
CA PHE A 567 35.72 -35.25 -10.95
C PHE A 567 35.54 -36.75 -10.73
N MET A 568 34.47 -37.36 -11.23
CA MET A 568 34.14 -38.77 -10.99
C MET A 568 34.55 -39.72 -12.13
N LYS A 569 35.57 -39.34 -12.92
CA LYS A 569 36.09 -40.16 -14.04
C LYS A 569 37.15 -41.17 -13.62
#